data_AF-A0A2T7PTY6-F1
#
_entry.id   AF-A0A2T7PTY6-F1
#
_cell.length_a   1.000
_cell.length_b   1.000
_cell.length_c   1.000
_cell.angle_alpha   90.00
_cell.angle_beta   90.00
_cell.angle_gamma   90.00
#
_symmetry.space_group_name_H-M   'P 1'
#
loop_
_entity.id
_entity.type
_entity.pdbx_description
1 polymer ?
#
loop_
_entity_poly.entity_id
_entity_poly.type
_entity_poly.pdbx_seq_one_letter_code
_entity_poly.pdbx_strand_id
1 'polypeptide(L)'
;MKVAVLVLALTVAAMAQHRPPEETQPPPISITVEELVWLEVGNIIRADTRISQSECKARCDAHFSLSDDLDESLTDIICQRECELAVAGHEDFHRPPGERGGRD
;
A
#
# COMPACT_ATOMS: atom_id res chain seq x y z
N MET A 1 -27.09 -50.54 34.74
CA MET A 1 -27.06 -51.12 33.38
C MET A 1 -28.47 -51.17 32.85
N LYS A 2 -28.76 -50.47 31.74
CA LYS A 2 -29.75 -50.84 30.72
C LYS A 2 -29.72 -49.76 29.63
N VAL A 3 -29.20 -50.21 28.49
CA VAL A 3 -28.98 -49.49 27.25
C VAL A 3 -30.34 -49.15 26.63
N ALA A 4 -30.49 -47.94 26.13
CA ALA A 4 -31.45 -47.63 25.07
C ALA A 4 -30.86 -46.54 24.18
N VAL A 5 -30.01 -46.97 23.26
CA VAL A 5 -29.65 -46.24 22.05
C VAL A 5 -30.90 -46.22 21.17
N LEU A 6 -31.47 -45.04 20.93
CA LEU A 6 -32.44 -44.83 19.86
C LEU A 6 -31.83 -43.89 18.83
N VAL A 7 -31.17 -44.50 17.86
CA VAL A 7 -30.86 -43.92 16.56
C VAL A 7 -32.15 -43.91 15.75
N LEU A 8 -32.67 -42.73 15.39
CA LEU A 8 -33.53 -42.54 14.22
C LEU A 8 -33.89 -41.06 14.04
N ALA A 9 -33.24 -40.42 13.05
CA ALA A 9 -33.92 -39.84 11.90
C ALA A 9 -32.92 -38.99 11.10
N LEU A 10 -32.53 -39.49 9.93
CA LEU A 10 -31.93 -38.68 8.89
C LEU A 10 -32.94 -37.59 8.49
N THR A 11 -32.68 -36.35 8.90
CA THR A 11 -33.19 -35.20 8.16
C THR A 11 -32.02 -34.63 7.38
N VAL A 12 -31.84 -35.14 6.16
CA VAL A 12 -31.11 -34.41 5.13
C VAL A 12 -31.98 -33.19 4.79
N ALA A 13 -31.90 -32.14 5.61
CA ALA A 13 -32.35 -30.84 5.19
C ALA A 13 -31.40 -30.46 4.05
N ALA A 14 -31.93 -30.50 2.82
CA ALA A 14 -31.27 -29.90 1.69
C ALA A 14 -30.99 -28.45 2.06
N MET A 15 -29.75 -28.16 2.46
CA MET A 15 -29.26 -26.80 2.55
C MET A 15 -29.14 -26.35 1.10
N ALA A 16 -30.26 -25.97 0.48
CA ALA A 16 -30.22 -25.02 -0.61
C ALA A 16 -29.52 -23.82 0.00
N GLN A 17 -28.23 -23.70 -0.28
CA GLN A 17 -27.40 -22.60 0.15
C GLN A 17 -28.10 -21.36 -0.38
N HIS A 18 -28.84 -20.69 0.50
CA HIS A 18 -29.17 -19.29 0.32
C HIS A 18 -27.80 -18.62 0.35
N ARG A 19 -27.16 -18.50 -0.83
CA ARG A 19 -25.98 -17.66 -0.98
C ARG A 19 -26.44 -16.30 -0.47
N PRO A 20 -25.89 -15.77 0.64
CA PRO A 20 -26.07 -14.36 0.90
C PRO A 20 -25.60 -13.62 -0.36
N PRO A 21 -26.24 -12.51 -0.74
CA PRO A 21 -25.70 -11.67 -1.80
C PRO A 21 -24.23 -11.44 -1.47
N GLU A 22 -23.38 -11.68 -2.47
CA GLU A 22 -21.96 -11.39 -2.42
C GLU A 22 -21.82 -9.94 -1.95
N GLU A 23 -21.57 -9.77 -0.66
CA GLU A 23 -21.21 -8.48 -0.07
C GLU A 23 -19.99 -8.05 -0.87
N THR A 24 -20.17 -7.04 -1.73
CA THR A 24 -19.12 -6.44 -2.52
C THR A 24 -18.08 -5.92 -1.55
N GLN A 25 -17.12 -6.77 -1.19
CA GLN A 25 -16.00 -6.38 -0.36
C GLN A 25 -15.30 -5.30 -1.18
N PRO A 26 -15.17 -4.06 -0.67
CA PRO A 26 -14.44 -3.03 -1.39
C PRO A 26 -13.06 -3.62 -1.71
N PRO A 27 -12.53 -3.37 -2.93
CA PRO A 27 -11.26 -3.94 -3.32
C PRO A 27 -10.21 -3.63 -2.24
N PRO A 28 -9.33 -4.58 -1.90
CA PRO A 28 -8.30 -4.34 -0.91
C PRO A 28 -7.48 -3.12 -1.34
N ILE A 29 -7.40 -2.12 -0.46
CA ILE A 29 -6.54 -0.95 -0.69
C ILE A 29 -5.10 -1.44 -0.52
N SER A 30 -4.40 -1.70 -1.63
CA SER A 30 -2.98 -2.02 -1.66
C SER A 30 -2.18 -0.78 -2.04
N ILE A 31 -1.55 -0.14 -1.05
CA ILE A 31 -0.61 0.97 -1.29
C ILE A 31 0.78 0.37 -1.56
N THR A 32 1.45 0.80 -2.62
CA THR A 32 2.82 0.36 -2.93
C THR A 32 3.85 1.16 -2.12
N VAL A 33 5.07 0.63 -1.99
CA VAL A 33 6.18 1.36 -1.36
C VAL A 33 6.47 2.67 -2.09
N GLU A 34 6.42 2.66 -3.43
CA GLU A 34 6.59 3.86 -4.25
C GLU A 34 5.55 4.93 -3.93
N GLU A 35 4.28 4.53 -3.78
CA GLU A 35 3.20 5.45 -3.45
C GLU A 35 3.33 6.01 -2.03
N LEU A 36 3.79 5.19 -1.08
CA LEU A 36 4.05 5.62 0.29
C LEU A 36 5.19 6.66 0.35
N VAL A 37 6.28 6.42 -0.38
CA VAL A 37 7.40 7.37 -0.48
C VAL A 37 6.97 8.66 -1.17
N TRP A 38 6.19 8.58 -2.26
CA TRP A 38 5.63 9.75 -2.94
C TRP A 38 4.78 10.63 -2.00
N LEU A 39 3.90 10.00 -1.20
CA LEU A 39 3.11 10.71 -0.20
C LEU A 39 3.99 11.43 0.82
N GLU A 40 5.06 10.77 1.28
CA GLU A 40 5.97 11.33 2.28
C GLU A 40 6.81 12.48 1.73
N VAL A 41 7.35 12.35 0.53
CA VAL A 41 8.01 13.47 -0.16
C VAL A 41 7.05 14.64 -0.32
N GLY A 42 5.77 14.37 -0.61
CA GLY A 42 4.73 15.39 -0.64
C GLY A 42 4.55 16.10 0.71
N ASN A 43 4.64 15.37 1.83
CA ASN A 43 4.59 15.94 3.18
C ASN A 43 5.81 16.83 3.46
N ILE A 44 7.00 16.34 3.12
CA ILE A 44 8.27 17.06 3.32
C ILE A 44 8.24 18.40 2.57
N ILE A 45 7.86 18.40 1.30
CA ILE A 45 7.82 19.59 0.45
C ILE A 45 6.74 20.58 0.91
N ARG A 46 5.59 20.08 1.40
CA ARG A 46 4.55 20.94 1.99
C ARG A 46 5.00 21.58 3.30
N ALA A 47 5.85 20.92 4.07
CA ALA A 47 6.39 21.46 5.32
C ALA A 47 7.45 22.55 5.07
N ASP A 48 8.27 22.39 4.02
CA ASP A 48 9.25 23.39 3.60
C ASP A 48 9.39 23.43 2.07
N THR A 49 8.83 24.48 1.46
CA THR A 49 8.85 24.67 -0.01
C THR A 49 10.21 25.16 -0.54
N ARG A 50 11.16 25.50 0.34
CA ARG A 50 12.51 25.97 -0.03
C ARG A 50 13.57 24.91 0.21
N ILE A 51 13.17 23.70 0.61
CA ILE A 51 14.06 22.58 0.88
C ILE A 51 14.91 22.26 -0.35
N SER A 52 16.18 21.94 -0.12
CA SER A 52 17.05 21.44 -1.17
C SER A 52 16.72 19.99 -1.52
N GLN A 53 17.07 19.55 -2.73
CA GLN A 53 16.91 18.14 -3.12
C GLN A 53 17.63 17.19 -2.16
N SER A 54 18.87 17.50 -1.75
CA SER A 54 19.63 16.65 -0.84
C SER A 54 19.03 16.58 0.56
N GLU A 55 18.46 17.68 1.05
CA GLU A 55 17.79 17.69 2.35
C GLU A 55 16.43 16.99 2.30
N CYS A 56 15.69 17.12 1.20
CA CYS A 56 14.47 16.33 0.96
C CYS A 56 14.80 14.83 1.02
N LYS A 57 15.84 14.40 0.29
CA LYS A 57 16.27 13.00 0.26
C LYS A 57 16.63 12.50 1.65
N ALA A 58 17.46 13.25 2.40
CA ALA A 58 17.88 12.85 3.74
C ALA A 58 16.72 12.69 4.72
N ARG A 59 15.68 13.54 4.61
CA ARG A 59 14.47 13.40 5.44
C ARG A 59 13.63 12.20 5.04
N CYS A 60 13.44 11.99 3.73
CA CYS A 60 12.74 10.83 3.20
C CYS A 60 13.43 9.53 3.64
N ASP A 61 14.74 9.45 3.46
CA ASP A 61 15.56 8.32 3.88
C ASP A 61 15.44 8.03 5.38
N ALA A 62 15.50 9.07 6.22
CA ALA A 62 15.30 8.92 7.66
C ALA A 62 13.90 8.36 8.05
N HIS A 63 12.87 8.59 7.22
CA HIS A 63 11.53 8.04 7.44
C HIS A 63 11.41 6.57 7.01
N PHE A 64 12.24 6.12 6.08
CA PHE A 64 12.20 4.78 5.49
C PHE A 64 13.47 3.96 5.72
N SER A 65 14.36 4.35 6.63
CA SER A 65 15.50 3.52 7.04
C SER A 65 14.96 2.25 7.70
N LEU A 66 14.91 1.19 6.89
CA LEU A 66 14.50 -0.15 7.29
C LEU A 66 15.76 -0.89 7.69
N SER A 67 15.69 -1.67 8.78
CA SER A 67 16.87 -2.30 9.40
C SER A 67 17.53 -3.41 8.57
N ASP A 68 17.18 -3.56 7.29
CA ASP A 68 17.69 -4.56 6.36
C ASP A 68 18.29 -3.85 5.14
N ASP A 69 19.62 -3.92 5.01
CA ASP A 69 20.42 -3.20 4.00
C ASP A 69 19.93 -3.42 2.55
N LEU A 70 19.24 -4.53 2.29
CA LEU A 70 18.73 -4.87 0.96
C LEU A 70 17.50 -4.03 0.57
N ASP A 71 16.65 -3.68 1.54
CA ASP A 71 15.41 -2.91 1.33
C ASP A 71 15.70 -1.39 1.28
N GLU A 72 16.75 -0.94 1.97
CA GLU A 72 17.19 0.47 1.94
C GLU A 72 17.56 0.96 0.52
N SER A 73 18.09 0.07 -0.33
CA SER A 73 18.48 0.45 -1.70
C SER A 73 17.30 0.87 -2.59
N LEU A 74 16.13 0.24 -2.40
CA LEU A 74 14.94 0.54 -3.17
C LEU A 74 14.33 1.86 -2.70
N THR A 75 14.19 2.05 -1.38
CA THR A 75 13.67 3.30 -0.82
C THR A 75 14.61 4.48 -1.10
N ASP A 76 15.92 4.30 -1.14
CA ASP A 76 16.89 5.35 -1.50
C ASP A 76 16.67 5.86 -2.94
N ILE A 77 16.51 4.93 -3.89
CA ILE A 77 16.26 5.26 -5.30
C ILE A 77 14.93 6.00 -5.46
N ILE A 78 13.89 5.54 -4.77
CA ILE A 78 12.56 6.16 -4.85
C ILE A 78 12.60 7.55 -4.20
N CYS A 79 13.17 7.68 -2.99
CA CYS A 79 13.34 8.98 -2.32
C CYS A 79 14.10 9.97 -3.19
N GLN A 80 15.20 9.55 -3.83
CA GLN A 80 15.97 10.38 -4.76
C GLN A 80 15.10 10.88 -5.92
N ARG A 81 14.39 9.97 -6.60
CA ARG A 81 13.55 10.29 -7.76
C ARG A 81 12.41 11.23 -7.37
N GLU A 82 11.68 10.91 -6.32
CA GLU A 82 10.50 11.70 -5.92
C GLU A 82 10.91 13.10 -5.45
N CYS A 83 12.00 13.23 -4.70
CA CYS A 83 12.52 14.53 -4.30
C CYS A 83 13.02 15.36 -5.50
N GLU A 84 13.62 14.72 -6.51
CA GLU A 84 13.99 15.41 -7.75
C GLU A 84 12.77 15.99 -8.47
N LEU A 85 11.73 15.18 -8.66
CA LEU A 85 10.49 15.62 -9.32
C LEU A 85 9.82 16.74 -8.53
N ALA A 86 9.74 16.62 -7.20
CA ALA A 86 9.06 17.59 -6.36
C ALA A 86 9.78 18.93 -6.29
N VAL A 87 11.10 18.92 -6.06
CA VAL A 87 11.91 20.16 -5.95
C VAL A 87 12.03 20.86 -7.29
N ALA A 88 12.09 20.11 -8.40
CA ALA A 88 12.06 20.69 -9.75
C ALA A 88 10.67 21.23 -10.15
N GLY A 89 9.61 20.93 -9.39
CA GLY A 89 8.24 21.28 -9.75
C GLY A 89 7.74 20.54 -11.00
N HIS A 90 8.22 19.32 -11.22
CA HIS A 90 7.87 18.51 -12.39
C HIS A 90 6.42 18.01 -12.30
N GLU A 91 5.69 18.04 -13.42
CA GLU A 91 4.26 17.69 -13.46
C GLU A 91 3.96 16.27 -12.98
N ASP A 92 4.88 15.33 -13.25
CA ASP A 92 4.77 13.94 -12.79
C ASP A 92 4.65 13.80 -11.28
N PHE A 93 5.20 14.74 -10.50
CA PHE A 93 5.08 14.69 -9.04
C PHE A 93 3.63 14.89 -8.57
N HIS A 94 2.77 15.49 -9.39
CA HIS A 94 1.35 15.67 -9.05
C HIS A 94 0.51 14.41 -9.26
N ARG A 95 1.08 13.35 -9.86
CA ARG A 95 0.42 12.04 -9.98
C ARG A 95 1.11 10.97 -9.13
N PRO A 96 0.32 10.02 -8.58
CA PRO A 96 0.87 8.82 -7.97
C PRO A 96 1.77 8.08 -8.98
N PRO A 97 2.85 7.42 -8.53
CA PRO A 97 3.79 6.72 -9.42
C PRO A 97 3.14 5.74 -10.40
N GLY A 98 2.12 4.98 -9.95
CA GLY A 98 1.40 4.01 -10.78
C GLY A 98 0.52 4.62 -11.89
N GLU A 99 0.28 5.93 -11.86
CA GLU A 99 -0.52 6.66 -12.87
C GLU A 99 0.34 7.52 -13.81
N ARG A 100 1.67 7.49 -13.65
CA ARG A 100 2.58 8.23 -14.53
C ARG A 100 2.68 7.54 -15.88
N GLY A 101 2.63 8.31 -16.96
CA GLY A 101 2.76 7.78 -18.33
C GLY A 101 4.03 6.94 -18.46
N GLY A 102 3.90 5.74 -19.01
CA GLY A 102 5.02 4.81 -19.17
C GLY A 102 6.18 5.47 -19.91
N ARG A 103 7.39 5.37 -19.33
CA ARG A 103 8.62 5.52 -20.11
C ARG A 103 8.75 4.25 -20.94
N ASP A 104 8.34 4.30 -22.19
CA ASP A 104 8.91 3.45 -23.24
C ASP A 104 10.37 3.87 -23.50
#